data_AF-A0A2E0VUV4-F1
#
_entry.id   AF-A0A2E0VUV4-F1
#
_cell.length_a   1.000
_cell.length_b   1.000
_cell.length_c   1.000
_cell.angle_alpha   90.00
_cell.angle_beta   90.00
_cell.angle_gamma   90.00
#
_symmetry.space_group_name_H-M   'P 1'
#
loop_
_entity.id
_entity.type
_entity.pdbx_description
1 polymer ?
#
loop_
_entity_poly.entity_id
_entity_poly.type
_entity_poly.pdbx_seq_one_letter_code
_entity_poly.pdbx_strand_id
1 'polypeptide(L)'
;MKKLALVAVFVSSFSMAFGQIEFKTNPVLVAFNAIPISLEKAFNDQLGLELDGLVYKYGPILYFTAKYYRNPKYGLDGLYFGAFTGYLKGWGSYGEDDGFGIGLLTGYKHLFSKNFLAEAALGAGADFAARYPVLPYAKLMLGYRFH
;
A
#
# COMPACT_ATOMS: atom_id res chain seq x y z
N MET A 1 -21.81 -13.40 6.37
CA MET A 1 -21.12 -14.17 7.44
C MET A 1 -19.80 -14.77 6.98
N LYS A 2 -19.75 -15.55 5.90
CA LYS A 2 -18.49 -16.13 5.37
C LYS A 2 -17.39 -15.09 5.07
N LYS A 3 -17.77 -13.92 4.52
CA LYS A 3 -16.84 -12.82 4.22
C LYS A 3 -16.22 -12.18 5.48
N LEU A 4 -16.99 -12.05 6.56
CA LEU A 4 -16.51 -11.52 7.85
C LEU A 4 -15.62 -12.52 8.58
N ALA A 5 -15.94 -13.81 8.49
CA ALA A 5 -15.06 -14.88 9.01
C ALA A 5 -13.72 -14.92 8.26
N LEU A 6 -13.71 -14.69 6.94
CA LEU A 6 -12.47 -14.64 6.17
C LEU A 6 -11.59 -13.44 6.54
N VAL A 7 -12.21 -12.26 6.72
CA VAL A 7 -11.50 -11.05 7.21
C VAL A 7 -11.00 -11.27 8.64
N ALA A 8 -11.80 -11.88 9.51
CA ALA A 8 -11.38 -12.19 10.87
C ALA A 8 -10.23 -13.22 10.92
N VAL A 9 -10.25 -14.24 10.07
CA VAL A 9 -9.17 -15.23 9.92
C VAL A 9 -7.91 -14.59 9.30
N PHE A 10 -8.08 -13.67 8.36
CA PHE A 10 -6.97 -12.89 7.78
C PHE A 10 -6.34 -11.93 8.80
N VAL A 11 -7.15 -11.26 9.62
CA VAL A 11 -6.68 -10.36 10.68
C VAL A 11 -6.07 -11.15 11.86
N SER A 12 -6.60 -12.32 12.19
CA SER A 12 -6.06 -13.15 13.28
C SER A 12 -4.80 -13.93 12.88
N SER A 13 -4.66 -14.32 11.61
CA SER A 13 -3.36 -14.81 11.09
C SER A 13 -2.30 -13.71 11.04
N PHE A 14 -2.72 -12.43 11.05
CA PHE A 14 -1.84 -11.29 11.21
C PHE A 14 -1.28 -11.11 12.65
N SER A 15 -1.87 -11.72 13.68
CA SER A 15 -1.46 -11.48 15.08
C SER A 15 -0.43 -12.46 15.65
N MET A 16 0.04 -13.46 14.89
CA MET A 16 0.87 -14.56 15.42
C MET A 16 2.37 -14.48 15.12
N ALA A 17 2.89 -13.35 14.64
CA ALA A 17 4.32 -13.15 14.50
C ALA A 17 4.69 -11.76 15.03
N PHE A 18 5.72 -11.70 15.88
CA PHE A 18 6.37 -10.49 16.40
C PHE A 18 6.98 -9.66 15.26
N GLY A 19 6.14 -9.11 14.39
CA GLY A 19 6.52 -8.39 13.19
C GLY A 19 6.12 -6.93 13.30
N GLN A 20 7.06 -6.06 12.96
CA GLN A 20 6.86 -4.62 12.82
C GLN A 20 5.60 -4.29 11.99
N ILE A 21 4.72 -3.44 12.51
CA ILE A 21 3.52 -2.95 11.81
C ILE A 21 3.66 -1.43 11.63
N GLU A 22 3.33 -0.92 10.45
CA GLU A 22 3.37 0.50 10.15
C GLU A 22 2.02 0.98 9.64
N PHE A 23 1.55 2.09 10.21
CA PHE A 23 0.39 2.81 9.72
C PHE A 23 0.83 4.10 9.04
N LYS A 24 0.31 4.36 7.85
CA LYS A 24 0.72 5.46 6.98
C LYS A 24 -0.48 6.19 6.38
N THR A 25 -0.31 7.48 6.16
CA THR A 25 -1.26 8.35 5.48
C THR A 25 -0.54 9.48 4.75
N ASN A 26 -1.25 10.25 3.94
CA ASN A 26 -0.73 11.45 3.30
C ASN A 26 -1.60 12.65 3.72
N PRO A 27 -1.11 13.51 4.63
CA PRO A 27 -1.89 14.65 5.12
C PRO A 27 -2.20 15.67 4.02
N VAL A 28 -1.38 15.74 2.96
CA VAL A 28 -1.64 16.61 1.81
C VAL A 28 -2.89 16.12 1.08
N LEU A 29 -3.01 14.83 0.77
CA LEU A 29 -4.19 14.29 0.10
C LEU A 29 -5.46 14.39 0.96
N VAL A 30 -5.33 14.26 2.29
CA VAL A 30 -6.45 14.47 3.22
C VAL A 30 -7.02 15.88 3.08
N ALA A 31 -6.18 16.90 2.88
CA ALA A 31 -6.62 18.27 2.63
C ALA A 31 -7.41 18.44 1.31
N PHE A 32 -7.31 17.49 0.38
CA PHE A 32 -8.06 17.45 -0.88
C PHE A 32 -9.24 16.46 -0.87
N ASN A 33 -9.74 16.08 0.31
CA ASN A 33 -10.83 15.11 0.50
C ASN A 33 -10.52 13.72 -0.08
N ALA A 34 -9.24 13.36 -0.13
CA ALA A 34 -8.76 12.02 -0.44
C ALA A 34 -8.21 11.42 0.86
N ILE A 35 -8.70 10.26 1.30
CA ILE A 35 -8.23 9.62 2.53
C ILE A 35 -7.36 8.42 2.14
N PRO A 36 -6.03 8.60 1.99
CA PRO A 36 -5.11 7.50 1.81
C PRO A 36 -4.76 6.91 3.18
N ILE A 37 -4.91 5.59 3.28
CA ILE A 37 -4.53 4.79 4.42
C ILE A 37 -3.65 3.67 3.90
N SER A 38 -2.57 3.38 4.61
CA SER A 38 -1.68 2.29 4.26
C SER A 38 -1.25 1.56 5.51
N LEU A 39 -1.29 0.23 5.44
CA LEU A 39 -0.87 -0.67 6.50
C LEU A 39 0.21 -1.59 5.94
N GLU A 40 1.40 -1.50 6.50
CA GLU A 40 2.52 -2.38 6.14
C GLU A 40 2.89 -3.28 7.32
N LYS A 41 3.18 -4.55 7.03
CA LYS A 41 3.66 -5.51 8.01
C LYS A 41 4.94 -6.18 7.52
N ALA A 42 5.91 -6.27 8.42
CA ALA A 42 7.13 -7.04 8.20
C ALA A 42 6.90 -8.54 8.33
N PHE A 43 7.43 -9.28 7.36
CA PHE A 43 7.63 -10.72 7.45
C PHE A 43 9.02 -11.03 8.01
N ASN A 44 10.01 -10.23 7.65
CA ASN A 44 11.35 -10.20 8.20
C ASN A 44 11.95 -8.81 7.98
N ASP A 45 13.24 -8.63 8.29
CA ASP A 45 13.90 -7.33 8.18
C ASP A 45 13.95 -6.79 6.75
N GLN A 46 13.85 -7.66 5.73
CA GLN A 46 13.96 -7.31 4.31
C GLN A 46 12.64 -7.39 3.54
N LEU A 47 11.62 -8.11 4.04
CA LEU A 47 10.38 -8.37 3.32
C LEU A 47 9.19 -7.79 4.07
N GLY A 48 8.40 -6.98 3.36
CA GLY A 48 7.16 -6.40 3.85
C GLY A 48 6.00 -6.65 2.89
N LEU A 49 4.80 -6.82 3.43
CA LEU A 49 3.55 -6.73 2.66
C LEU A 49 2.77 -5.51 3.12
N GLU A 50 2.12 -4.87 2.17
CA GLU A 50 1.41 -3.64 2.41
C GLU A 50 0.05 -3.62 1.71
N LEU A 51 -0.95 -3.12 2.41
CA LEU A 51 -2.26 -2.81 1.89
C LEU A 51 -2.43 -1.30 1.86
N ASP A 52 -2.55 -0.74 0.66
CA ASP A 52 -2.89 0.66 0.45
C ASP A 52 -4.37 0.78 0.08
N GLY A 53 -5.05 1.74 0.70
CA GLY A 53 -6.40 2.14 0.33
C GLY A 53 -6.47 3.64 0.15
N LEU A 54 -7.13 4.09 -0.91
CA LEU A 54 -7.48 5.49 -1.12
C LEU A 54 -8.99 5.60 -1.25
N VAL A 55 -9.61 6.28 -0.30
CA VAL A 55 -11.02 6.65 -0.40
C VAL A 55 -11.10 8.04 -1.03
N TYR A 56 -11.65 8.12 -2.24
CA TYR A 56 -11.85 9.37 -2.97
C TYR A 56 -13.23 9.40 -3.63
N LYS A 57 -13.67 10.58 -4.09
CA LYS A 57 -15.02 10.83 -4.63
C LYS A 57 -15.44 9.92 -5.79
N TYR A 58 -14.50 9.26 -6.47
CA TYR A 58 -14.74 8.34 -7.58
C TYR A 58 -14.76 6.86 -7.18
N GLY A 59 -14.58 6.55 -5.89
CA GLY A 59 -14.56 5.19 -5.38
C GLY A 59 -13.23 4.82 -4.70
N PRO A 60 -13.21 3.68 -4.00
CA PRO A 60 -12.00 3.19 -3.38
C PRO A 60 -11.01 2.68 -4.44
N ILE A 61 -9.75 3.02 -4.25
CA ILE A 61 -8.62 2.35 -4.90
C ILE A 61 -7.93 1.50 -3.85
N LEU A 62 -7.62 0.25 -4.19
CA LEU A 62 -6.90 -0.66 -3.31
C LEU A 62 -5.66 -1.18 -4.02
N TYR A 63 -4.52 -1.15 -3.34
CA TYR A 63 -3.31 -1.84 -3.79
C TYR A 63 -2.84 -2.82 -2.72
N PHE A 64 -2.37 -3.96 -3.17
CA PHE A 64 -1.61 -4.89 -2.36
C PHE A 64 -0.18 -4.95 -2.91
N THR A 65 0.79 -4.71 -2.05
CA THR A 65 2.20 -4.58 -2.45
C THR A 65 3.06 -5.56 -1.66
N ALA A 66 3.95 -6.27 -2.36
CA ALA A 66 5.06 -6.98 -1.76
C ALA A 66 6.35 -6.20 -2.00
N LYS A 67 7.14 -5.99 -0.94
CA LYS A 67 8.36 -5.18 -0.97
C LYS A 67 9.57 -5.96 -0.48
N TYR A 68 10.70 -5.71 -1.15
CA TYR A 68 12.04 -6.12 -0.75
C TYR A 68 12.90 -4.89 -0.47
N TYR A 69 13.35 -4.75 0.77
CA TYR A 69 14.22 -3.69 1.26
C TYR A 69 15.68 -4.08 1.12
N ARG A 70 16.46 -3.21 0.48
CA ARG A 70 17.89 -3.41 0.26
C ARG A 70 18.69 -2.79 1.41
N ASN A 71 19.38 -3.64 2.16
CA ASN A 71 20.23 -3.26 3.30
C ASN A 71 19.51 -2.38 4.35
N PRO A 72 18.38 -2.86 4.89
CA PRO A 72 17.66 -2.20 5.99
C PRO A 72 18.57 -2.04 7.21
N LYS A 73 18.39 -0.96 7.98
CA LYS A 73 19.15 -0.71 9.21
C LYS A 73 18.33 -0.93 10.47
N TYR A 74 17.03 -0.67 10.38
CA TYR A 74 16.12 -0.66 11.52
C TYR A 74 14.84 -1.44 11.20
N GLY A 75 14.93 -2.57 10.50
CA GLY A 75 13.74 -3.26 9.97
C GLY A 75 13.34 -2.68 8.61
N LEU A 76 12.05 -2.57 8.28
CA LEU A 76 11.65 -2.12 6.93
C LEU A 76 11.96 -0.63 6.70
N ASP A 77 13.18 -0.27 6.35
CA ASP A 77 13.63 1.08 6.00
C ASP A 77 14.68 1.05 4.86
N GLY A 78 14.89 2.19 4.23
CA GLY A 78 15.80 2.35 3.10
C GLY A 78 15.15 2.18 1.73
N LEU A 79 16.00 1.88 0.74
CA LEU A 79 15.59 1.65 -0.65
C LEU A 79 14.87 0.30 -0.76
N TYR A 80 13.78 0.26 -1.51
CA TYR A 80 13.09 -0.99 -1.78
C TYR A 80 12.63 -1.11 -3.24
N PHE A 81 12.38 -2.36 -3.62
CA PHE A 81 11.74 -2.75 -4.87
C PHE A 81 10.52 -3.59 -4.54
N GLY A 82 9.50 -3.53 -5.37
CA GLY A 82 8.28 -4.25 -5.08
C GLY A 82 7.49 -4.60 -6.33
N ALA A 83 6.57 -5.54 -6.13
CA ALA A 83 5.50 -5.83 -7.05
C ALA A 83 4.18 -5.47 -6.37
N PHE A 84 3.24 -4.96 -7.14
CA PHE A 84 1.92 -4.62 -6.63
C PHE A 84 0.84 -5.19 -7.52
N THR A 85 -0.32 -5.39 -6.93
CA THR A 85 -1.58 -5.59 -7.65
C THR A 85 -2.59 -4.57 -7.17
N GLY A 86 -3.41 -4.07 -8.09
CA GLY A 86 -4.36 -2.99 -7.82
C GLY A 86 -5.77 -3.36 -8.25
N TYR A 87 -6.74 -2.82 -7.52
CA TYR A 87 -8.14 -2.78 -7.92
C TYR A 87 -8.63 -1.33 -7.89
N LEU A 88 -9.18 -0.88 -9.03
CA LEU A 88 -9.72 0.46 -9.20
C LEU A 88 -11.21 0.34 -9.48
N LYS A 89 -12.04 0.81 -8.54
CA LYS A 89 -13.47 0.88 -8.77
C LYS A 89 -13.81 2.07 -9.66
N GLY A 90 -14.41 1.82 -10.83
CA GLY A 90 -15.13 2.77 -11.68
C GLY A 90 -14.59 4.21 -11.70
N TRP A 91 -13.36 4.41 -12.20
CA TRP A 91 -12.67 5.71 -12.20
C TRP A 91 -13.16 6.70 -13.28
N GLY A 92 -14.33 6.44 -13.88
CA GLY A 92 -14.93 7.26 -14.93
C GLY A 92 -16.37 7.63 -14.63
N SER A 93 -16.74 8.89 -14.87
CA SER A 93 -18.12 9.40 -14.84
C SER A 93 -19.08 8.76 -15.86
N TYR A 94 -18.67 7.68 -16.54
CA TYR A 94 -19.37 7.07 -17.67
C TYR A 94 -19.56 5.54 -17.58
N GLY A 95 -19.49 4.96 -16.37
CA GLY A 95 -19.91 3.57 -16.16
C GLY A 95 -18.95 2.50 -16.69
N GLU A 96 -17.64 2.74 -16.63
CA GLU A 96 -16.63 1.75 -17.01
C GLU A 96 -16.41 0.70 -15.91
N ASP A 97 -16.07 -0.51 -16.35
CA ASP A 97 -15.85 -1.72 -15.54
C ASP A 97 -14.75 -1.54 -14.49
N ASP A 98 -14.81 -2.35 -13.44
CA ASP A 98 -13.77 -2.38 -12.41
C ASP A 98 -12.40 -2.79 -12.99
N GLY A 99 -11.37 -2.00 -12.69
CA GLY A 99 -9.99 -2.23 -13.14
C GLY A 99 -9.23 -3.19 -12.22
N PHE A 100 -8.45 -4.11 -12.79
CA PHE A 100 -7.48 -4.94 -12.07
C PHE A 100 -6.16 -4.97 -12.82
N GLY A 101 -5.05 -4.85 -12.10
CA GLY A 101 -3.73 -4.88 -12.72
C GLY A 101 -2.61 -5.31 -11.79
N ILE A 102 -1.43 -5.48 -12.39
CA ILE A 102 -0.19 -5.80 -11.70
C ILE A 102 0.94 -4.91 -12.20
N GLY A 103 1.89 -4.58 -11.33
CA GLY A 103 3.02 -3.74 -11.70
C GLY A 103 4.21 -3.90 -10.79
N LEU A 104 5.24 -3.13 -11.11
CA LEU A 104 6.47 -3.04 -10.34
C LEU A 104 6.67 -1.61 -9.84
N LEU A 105 7.34 -1.50 -8.69
CA LEU A 105 7.63 -0.22 -8.08
C LEU A 105 9.01 -0.20 -7.44
N THR A 106 9.49 1.02 -7.23
CA THR A 106 10.65 1.30 -6.39
C THR A 106 10.33 2.48 -5.49
N GLY A 107 10.94 2.51 -4.32
CA GLY A 107 10.74 3.59 -3.38
C GLY A 107 11.81 3.63 -2.32
N TYR A 108 11.72 4.66 -1.50
CA TYR A 108 12.58 4.86 -0.35
C TYR A 108 11.72 5.18 0.86
N LYS A 109 12.01 4.50 1.98
CA LYS A 109 11.39 4.75 3.27
C LYS A 109 12.45 5.20 4.26
N HIS A 110 12.21 6.32 4.92
CA HIS A 110 13.07 6.83 5.97
C HIS A 110 12.39 6.68 7.32
N LEU A 111 13.08 6.05 8.27
CA LEU A 111 12.66 6.01 9.67
C LEU A 111 13.34 7.14 10.43
N PHE A 112 12.55 8.01 11.01
CA PHE A 112 12.99 9.06 11.93
C PHE A 112 13.03 8.56 13.38
N SER A 113 13.53 9.41 14.26
CA SER A 113 13.46 9.15 15.70
C SER A 113 12.00 9.02 16.17
N LYS A 114 11.80 8.29 17.28
CA LYS A 114 10.47 8.05 17.87
C LYS A 114 9.47 7.33 16.95
N ASN A 115 9.97 6.43 16.08
CA ASN A 115 9.17 5.56 15.21
C ASN A 115 8.33 6.28 14.14
N PHE A 116 8.55 7.57 13.89
CA PHE A 116 7.95 8.25 12.75
C PHE A 116 8.68 7.87 11.46
N LEU A 117 7.96 7.86 10.35
CA LEU A 117 8.55 7.53 9.05
C LEU A 117 7.96 8.39 7.92
N ALA A 118 8.74 8.54 6.87
CA ALA A 118 8.30 9.07 5.58
C ALA A 118 8.65 8.08 4.47
N GLU A 119 7.79 8.00 3.48
CA GLU A 119 7.97 7.09 2.36
C GLU A 119 7.58 7.77 1.05
N ALA A 120 8.40 7.56 0.02
CA ALA A 120 8.11 7.96 -1.34
C ALA A 120 8.33 6.78 -2.28
N ALA A 121 7.43 6.58 -3.24
CA ALA A 121 7.51 5.50 -4.21
C ALA A 121 6.88 5.88 -5.54
N LEU A 122 7.37 5.24 -6.59
CA LEU A 122 6.81 5.31 -7.93
C LEU A 122 6.87 3.94 -8.60
N GLY A 123 5.90 3.67 -9.46
CA GLY A 123 5.78 2.42 -10.16
C GLY A 123 4.78 2.51 -11.31
N ALA A 124 4.78 1.46 -12.11
CA ALA A 124 3.86 1.30 -13.22
C ALA A 124 3.57 -0.19 -13.42
N GLY A 125 2.39 -0.45 -13.96
CA GLY A 125 1.90 -1.79 -14.23
C GLY A 125 1.03 -1.84 -15.48
N ALA A 126 0.56 -3.04 -15.77
CA ALA A 126 -0.47 -3.28 -16.76
C ALA A 126 -1.84 -3.30 -16.07
N ASP A 127 -2.80 -2.55 -16.62
CA ASP A 127 -4.22 -2.71 -16.29
C ASP A 127 -4.85 -3.67 -17.31
N PHE A 128 -5.53 -4.71 -16.82
CA PHE A 128 -6.11 -5.76 -17.66
C PHE A 128 -7.59 -5.52 -17.98
N ALA A 129 -8.22 -4.55 -17.35
CA ALA A 129 -9.66 -4.28 -17.49
C ALA A 129 -9.96 -2.83 -17.87
N ALA A 130 -9.03 -1.89 -17.67
CA ALA A 130 -9.24 -0.51 -18.06
C ALA A 130 -8.98 -0.25 -19.55
N ARG A 131 -9.63 0.81 -20.04
CA ARG A 131 -9.42 1.39 -21.36
C ARG A 131 -7.98 1.90 -21.58
N TYR A 132 -7.25 2.19 -20.51
CA TYR A 132 -5.84 2.59 -20.56
C TYR A 132 -4.96 1.42 -20.09
N PRO A 133 -3.94 1.01 -20.86
CA PRO A 133 -3.16 -0.19 -20.56
C PRO A 133 -2.15 -0.01 -19.42
N VAL A 134 -2.05 1.19 -18.84
CA VAL A 134 -1.06 1.52 -17.81
C VAL A 134 -1.76 1.74 -16.48
N LEU A 135 -1.30 0.99 -15.47
CA LEU A 135 -1.69 1.15 -14.07
C LEU A 135 -0.59 1.95 -13.34
N PRO A 136 -0.73 3.27 -13.15
CA PRO A 136 0.28 4.07 -12.46
C PRO A 136 0.25 3.83 -10.96
N TYR A 137 1.43 3.87 -10.33
CA TYR A 137 1.57 3.83 -8.89
C TYR A 137 2.44 4.99 -8.41
N ALA A 138 1.91 5.81 -7.52
CA ALA A 138 2.66 6.89 -6.89
C ALA A 138 2.29 6.97 -5.41
N LYS A 139 3.30 7.14 -4.57
CA LYS A 139 3.15 7.17 -3.12
C LYS A 139 4.02 8.28 -2.53
N LEU A 140 3.41 9.05 -1.65
CA LEU A 140 4.09 9.92 -0.70
C LEU A 140 3.32 9.79 0.62
N MET A 141 3.94 9.32 1.68
CA MET A 141 3.26 9.04 2.94
C MET A 141 4.13 9.40 4.14
N LEU A 142 3.45 9.77 5.22
CA LEU A 142 3.99 9.86 6.57
C LEU A 142 3.32 8.78 7.41
N GLY A 143 4.04 8.23 8.38
CA GLY A 143 3.50 7.16 9.20
C GLY A 143 4.16 7.02 10.56
N TYR A 144 3.69 6.00 11.26
CA TYR A 144 4.19 5.58 12.55
C TYR A 144 4.36 4.06 12.58
N ARG A 145 5.44 3.61 13.22
CA ARG A 145 5.79 2.20 13.38
C ARG A 145 5.52 1.71 14.79
N PHE A 146 4.85 0.57 14.87
CA PHE A 146 4.57 -0.18 16.09
C PHE A 146 5.48 -1.43 16.14
N HIS A 147 5.94 -1.75 17.35
CA HIS A 147 6.77 -2.91 17.69
C HIS A 147 5.97 -3.90 18.54
#